data_AF-A0A2D7HB65-F1
#
_entry.id   AF-A0A2D7HB65-F1
#
_cell.length_a   1.000
_cell.length_b   1.000
_cell.length_c   1.000
_cell.angle_alpha   90.00
_cell.angle_beta   90.00
_cell.angle_gamma   90.00
#
_symmetry.space_group_name_H-M   'P 1'
#
loop_
_entity.id
_entity.type
_entity.pdbx_description
1 polymer ?
#
loop_
_entity_poly.entity_id
_entity_poly.type
_entity_poly.pdbx_seq_one_letter_code
_entity_poly.pdbx_strand_id
1 'polypeptide(L)'
;EQPATDLDDAGRPQIQDDLKLVFQDQPDQLSKTQLIVQHFDPSARVRLLPGLDGQPGTADFDDNVNGVIDDASELGATFSDDLCVVEASQEPASQIKPSMVLQRGAYVATQARITQPAGHPDRILVLFEGLDNSWSFVLDR
;
A
#
# COMPACT_ATOMS: atom_id res chain seq x y z
N GLU A 1 -41.76 2.63 9.38
CA GLU A 1 -40.86 1.46 9.42
C GLU A 1 -40.05 1.47 8.14
N GLN A 2 -38.74 1.70 8.22
CA GLN A 2 -37.83 1.57 7.08
C GLN A 2 -37.01 0.29 7.31
N PRO A 3 -36.90 -0.61 6.31
CA PRO A 3 -36.11 -1.82 6.50
C PRO A 3 -34.63 -1.44 6.46
N ALA A 4 -33.90 -1.92 7.47
CA ALA A 4 -32.45 -1.88 7.51
C ALA A 4 -31.91 -2.69 6.32
N THR A 5 -31.14 -2.03 5.45
CA THR A 5 -30.30 -2.72 4.46
C THR A 5 -29.11 -3.32 5.18
N ASP A 6 -29.26 -4.56 5.64
CA ASP A 6 -28.16 -5.45 6.05
C ASP A 6 -27.42 -5.96 4.79
N LEU A 7 -26.68 -5.07 4.14
CA LEU A 7 -25.85 -5.38 2.97
C LEU A 7 -24.40 -5.00 3.24
N ASP A 8 -23.75 -5.58 4.26
CA ASP A 8 -22.31 -5.35 4.43
C ASP A 8 -21.46 -6.59 4.76
N ASP A 9 -22.08 -7.74 5.04
CA ASP A 9 -21.35 -8.96 5.41
C ASP A 9 -21.17 -10.01 4.29
N ALA A 10 -21.83 -9.84 3.15
CA ALA A 10 -21.87 -10.88 2.11
C ALA A 10 -20.65 -10.93 1.17
N GLY A 11 -19.89 -9.83 1.03
CA GLY A 11 -18.83 -9.73 0.01
C GLY A 11 -17.48 -10.36 0.39
N ARG A 12 -17.13 -10.37 1.69
CA ARG A 12 -15.87 -10.99 2.17
C ARG A 12 -15.88 -12.53 2.07
N PRO A 13 -16.96 -13.22 2.46
CA PRO A 13 -17.08 -14.66 2.24
C PRO A 13 -17.07 -15.01 0.75
N GLN A 14 -17.78 -14.24 -0.09
CA GLN A 14 -17.88 -14.52 -1.53
C GLN A 14 -16.52 -14.52 -2.23
N ILE A 15 -15.66 -13.53 -2.02
CA ILE A 15 -14.36 -13.50 -2.71
C ILE A 15 -13.42 -14.60 -2.21
N GLN A 16 -13.44 -14.93 -0.92
CA GLN A 16 -12.68 -16.08 -0.41
C GLN A 16 -13.20 -17.40 -0.99
N ASP A 17 -14.52 -17.55 -1.14
CA ASP A 17 -15.13 -18.75 -1.68
C ASP A 17 -14.92 -18.85 -3.20
N ASP A 18 -14.95 -17.72 -3.93
CA ASP A 18 -14.61 -17.64 -5.35
C ASP A 18 -13.13 -17.98 -5.58
N LEU A 19 -12.22 -17.51 -4.73
CA LEU A 19 -10.80 -17.87 -4.81
C LEU A 19 -10.56 -19.32 -4.45
N LYS A 20 -11.26 -19.89 -3.47
CA LYS A 20 -11.23 -21.34 -3.21
C LYS A 20 -11.70 -22.13 -4.43
N LEU A 21 -12.70 -21.64 -5.15
CA LEU A 21 -13.20 -22.26 -6.38
C LEU A 21 -12.17 -22.17 -7.51
N VAL A 22 -11.55 -21.00 -7.71
CA VAL A 22 -10.49 -20.79 -8.72
C VAL A 22 -9.26 -21.65 -8.43
N PHE A 23 -8.87 -21.78 -7.17
CA PHE A 23 -7.72 -22.58 -6.74
C PHE A 23 -8.10 -24.00 -6.29
N GLN A 24 -9.30 -24.49 -6.63
CA GLN A 24 -9.79 -25.79 -6.17
C GLN A 24 -8.85 -26.95 -6.58
N ASP A 25 -8.28 -26.86 -7.77
CA ASP A 25 -7.34 -27.85 -8.31
C ASP A 25 -5.87 -27.57 -7.94
N GLN A 26 -5.60 -26.45 -7.25
CA GLN A 26 -4.25 -25.98 -6.88
C GLN A 26 -4.22 -25.40 -5.44
N PRO A 27 -4.57 -26.20 -4.41
CA PRO A 27 -4.70 -25.73 -3.02
C PRO A 27 -3.40 -25.15 -2.44
N ASP A 28 -2.24 -25.61 -2.91
CA ASP A 28 -0.94 -25.06 -2.51
C ASP A 28 -0.79 -23.59 -2.91
N GLN A 29 -1.45 -23.15 -3.99
CA GLN A 29 -1.44 -21.74 -4.41
C GLN A 29 -2.33 -20.87 -3.55
N LEU A 30 -3.45 -21.42 -3.05
CA LEU A 30 -4.32 -20.71 -2.11
C LEU A 30 -3.56 -20.34 -0.83
N SER A 31 -2.74 -21.26 -0.30
CA SER A 31 -1.92 -21.00 0.89
C SER A 31 -0.85 -19.92 0.70
N LYS A 32 -0.49 -19.63 -0.55
CA LYS A 32 0.49 -18.61 -0.96
C LYS A 32 -0.18 -17.30 -1.38
N THR A 33 -1.51 -17.23 -1.31
CA THR A 33 -2.30 -16.07 -1.69
C THR A 33 -2.76 -15.33 -0.43
N GLN A 34 -2.43 -14.05 -0.31
CA GLN A 34 -2.91 -13.16 0.74
C GLN A 34 -3.92 -12.17 0.17
N LEU A 35 -4.98 -11.93 0.93
CA LEU A 35 -6.02 -10.95 0.60
C LEU A 35 -6.01 -9.84 1.63
N ILE A 36 -5.66 -8.64 1.20
CA ILE A 36 -5.59 -7.46 2.05
C ILE A 36 -6.73 -6.54 1.66
N VAL A 37 -7.70 -6.36 2.55
CA VAL A 37 -8.72 -5.33 2.38
C VAL A 37 -8.07 -3.99 2.69
N GLN A 38 -8.25 -3.04 1.78
CA GLN A 38 -7.74 -1.69 1.88
C GLN A 38 -8.89 -0.70 1.82
N HIS A 39 -8.73 0.40 2.52
CA HIS A 39 -9.64 1.53 2.45
C HIS A 39 -8.86 2.80 2.14
N PHE A 40 -9.55 3.76 1.56
CA PHE A 40 -8.95 5.06 1.33
C PHE A 40 -8.92 5.87 2.63
N ASP A 41 -7.73 6.16 3.12
CA ASP A 41 -7.49 7.09 4.22
C ASP A 41 -7.05 8.44 3.62
N PRO A 42 -7.91 9.48 3.63
CA PRO A 42 -7.58 10.79 3.07
C PRO A 42 -6.45 11.51 3.82
N SER A 43 -6.15 11.09 5.05
CA SER A 43 -5.11 11.66 5.89
C SER A 43 -3.80 10.87 5.86
N ALA A 44 -3.78 9.70 5.20
CA ALA A 44 -2.55 8.95 4.95
C ALA A 44 -1.55 9.77 4.12
N ARG A 45 -0.26 9.44 4.25
CA ARG A 45 0.84 10.15 3.60
C ARG A 45 1.62 9.18 2.74
N VAL A 46 1.85 9.54 1.48
CA VAL A 46 2.87 8.89 0.64
C VAL A 46 4.16 9.70 0.81
N ARG A 47 5.22 9.04 1.29
CA ARG A 47 6.50 9.69 1.61
C ARG A 47 7.66 9.05 0.87
N LEU A 48 8.64 9.88 0.53
CA LEU A 48 9.99 9.43 0.21
C LEU A 48 10.86 9.55 1.45
N LEU A 49 11.63 8.50 1.69
CA LEU A 49 12.63 8.37 2.74
C LEU A 49 13.95 7.90 2.10
N PRO A 50 15.11 8.26 2.68
CA PRO A 50 16.38 7.64 2.37
C PRO A 50 16.29 6.12 2.43
N GLY A 51 17.08 5.46 1.59
CA GLY A 51 17.19 4.02 1.56
C GLY A 51 18.03 3.45 2.69
N LEU A 52 18.73 2.36 2.39
CA LEU A 52 19.56 1.64 3.34
C LEU A 52 20.87 2.38 3.66
N ASP A 53 21.37 3.18 2.72
CA ASP A 53 22.55 4.03 2.94
C ASP A 53 22.26 5.23 3.86
N GLY A 54 21.00 5.60 4.01
CA GLY A 54 20.55 6.70 4.85
C GLY A 54 20.72 8.09 4.22
N GLN A 55 21.16 8.17 2.96
CA GLN A 55 21.33 9.42 2.22
C GLN A 55 20.16 9.62 1.23
N PRO A 56 19.76 10.87 0.93
CA PRO A 56 18.80 11.13 -0.12
C PRO A 56 19.42 10.91 -1.49
N GLY A 57 18.67 10.30 -2.41
CA GLY A 57 19.18 10.06 -3.76
C GLY A 57 20.27 8.99 -3.77
N THR A 58 21.26 9.16 -4.64
CA THR A 58 22.43 8.29 -4.71
C THR A 58 23.52 8.85 -3.78
N ALA A 59 23.91 8.10 -2.76
CA ALA A 59 24.95 8.55 -1.82
C ALA A 59 26.22 9.09 -2.51
N ASP A 60 26.71 10.22 -2.00
CA ASP A 60 27.89 10.94 -2.46
C ASP A 60 27.78 11.47 -3.91
N PHE A 61 26.57 11.59 -4.45
CA PHE A 61 26.29 12.11 -5.79
C PHE A 61 25.37 13.33 -5.76
N ASP A 62 25.49 14.20 -6.76
CA ASP A 62 24.63 15.38 -6.96
C ASP A 62 23.63 15.05 -8.08
N ASP A 63 22.52 14.39 -7.71
CA ASP A 63 21.54 13.81 -8.64
C ASP A 63 20.79 14.87 -9.43
N ASN A 64 20.63 16.06 -8.86
CA ASN A 64 19.88 17.16 -9.47
C ASN A 64 20.78 18.25 -10.09
N VAL A 65 22.11 18.09 -10.00
CA VAL A 65 23.15 18.96 -10.57
C VAL A 65 23.05 20.40 -10.05
N ASN A 66 22.71 20.57 -8.76
CA ASN A 66 22.60 21.88 -8.13
C ASN A 66 23.89 22.33 -7.42
N GLY A 67 24.92 21.47 -7.37
CA GLY A 67 26.20 21.69 -6.73
C GLY A 67 26.25 21.29 -5.25
N VAL A 68 25.20 20.64 -4.72
CA VAL A 68 25.10 20.14 -3.34
C VAL A 68 24.82 18.64 -3.41
N ILE A 69 25.70 17.86 -2.81
CA ILE A 69 25.59 16.41 -2.71
C ILE A 69 24.71 16.04 -1.52
N ASP A 70 23.92 14.97 -1.67
CA ASP A 70 23.06 14.37 -0.65
C ASP A 70 22.07 15.39 -0.04
N ASP A 71 21.49 16.23 -0.89
CA ASP A 71 20.51 17.22 -0.48
C ASP A 71 19.08 16.64 -0.42
N ALA A 72 18.23 17.15 0.49
CA ALA A 72 16.90 16.58 0.72
C ALA A 72 15.98 16.57 -0.53
N SER A 73 16.26 17.39 -1.54
CA SER A 73 15.52 17.43 -2.80
C SER A 73 15.91 16.33 -3.80
N GLU A 74 16.96 15.55 -3.50
CA GLU A 74 17.43 14.41 -4.29
C GLU A 74 16.67 13.12 -3.99
N LEU A 75 15.83 13.12 -2.94
CA LEU A 75 14.95 11.99 -2.62
C LEU A 75 14.10 11.58 -3.84
N GLY A 76 14.18 10.30 -4.19
CA GLY A 76 13.50 9.70 -5.33
C GLY A 76 14.26 9.86 -6.65
N ALA A 77 15.56 10.17 -6.60
CA ALA A 77 16.42 10.15 -7.77
C ALA A 77 16.33 8.81 -8.51
N THR A 78 16.53 8.85 -9.82
CA THR A 78 16.50 7.61 -10.60
C THR A 78 17.71 6.75 -10.22
N PHE A 79 17.48 5.46 -9.93
CA PHE A 79 18.49 4.50 -9.47
C PHE A 79 18.95 4.65 -8.01
N SER A 80 18.36 5.56 -7.22
CA SER A 80 18.56 5.56 -5.77
C SER A 80 17.89 4.36 -5.10
N ASP A 81 18.30 4.09 -3.86
CA ASP A 81 17.66 3.10 -2.98
C ASP A 81 16.56 3.73 -2.09
N ASP A 82 16.17 4.98 -2.38
CA ASP A 82 15.12 5.69 -1.68
C ASP A 82 13.81 4.90 -1.64
N LEU A 83 13.11 5.00 -0.52
CA LEU A 83 11.90 4.25 -0.25
C LEU A 83 10.65 5.13 -0.42
N CYS A 84 9.74 4.67 -1.29
CA CYS A 84 8.38 5.21 -1.34
C CYS A 84 7.46 4.40 -0.43
N VAL A 85 7.02 5.02 0.67
CA VAL A 85 6.22 4.38 1.70
C VAL A 85 4.86 5.05 1.86
N VAL A 86 3.84 4.25 2.20
CA VAL A 86 2.52 4.73 2.62
C VAL A 86 2.43 4.64 4.14
N GLU A 87 2.18 5.77 4.79
CA GLU A 87 1.92 5.85 6.23
C GLU A 87 0.43 6.11 6.48
N ALA A 88 -0.24 5.18 7.17
CA ALA A 88 -1.62 5.39 7.61
C ALA A 88 -1.71 6.54 8.62
N SER A 89 -2.84 7.24 8.65
CA SER A 89 -3.04 8.38 9.55
C SER A 89 -2.99 8.01 11.03
N GLN A 90 -3.36 6.76 11.36
CA GLN A 90 -3.36 6.23 12.72
C GLN A 90 -1.95 5.87 13.22
N GLU A 91 -1.00 5.69 12.32
CA GLU A 91 0.38 5.36 12.68
C GLU A 91 1.21 6.64 12.85
N PRO A 92 2.15 6.66 13.82
CA PRO A 92 3.08 7.76 13.95
C PRO A 92 3.91 7.90 12.67
N ALA A 93 4.13 9.13 12.23
CA ALA A 93 4.99 9.37 11.08
C ALA A 93 6.42 8.87 11.38
N SER A 94 7.05 8.23 10.40
CA SER A 94 8.47 7.89 10.46
C SER A 94 9.30 9.13 10.76
N GLN A 95 10.21 8.99 11.73
CA GLN A 95 11.12 10.05 12.14
C GLN A 95 12.40 10.10 11.28
N ILE A 96 12.53 9.23 10.27
CA ILE A 96 13.65 9.23 9.34
C ILE A 96 13.69 10.57 8.58
N LYS A 97 14.89 11.13 8.47
CA LYS A 97 15.21 12.40 7.80
C LYS A 97 16.45 12.23 6.91
N PRO A 98 16.56 12.98 5.79
CA PRO A 98 15.53 13.85 5.23
C PRO A 98 14.28 13.07 4.79
N SER A 99 13.17 13.76 4.52
CA SER A 99 11.94 13.09 4.09
C SER A 99 11.03 14.05 3.35
N MET A 100 10.35 13.59 2.32
CA MET A 100 9.40 14.38 1.54
C MET A 100 8.02 13.73 1.54
N VAL A 101 6.94 14.54 1.60
CA VAL A 101 5.57 14.06 1.38
C VAL A 101 5.23 14.31 -0.09
N LEU A 102 5.03 13.23 -0.86
CA LEU A 102 4.63 13.31 -2.27
C LEU A 102 3.13 13.55 -2.42
N GLN A 103 2.33 12.86 -1.61
CA GLN A 103 0.88 12.88 -1.72
C GLN A 103 0.22 12.70 -0.35
N ARG A 104 -0.98 13.29 -0.21
CA ARG A 104 -1.92 12.99 0.88
C ARG A 104 -3.09 12.18 0.33
N GLY A 105 -3.58 11.25 1.14
CA GLY A 105 -4.59 10.30 0.73
C GLY A 105 -3.98 9.06 0.08
N ALA A 106 -4.21 7.90 0.66
CA ALA A 106 -3.75 6.62 0.13
C ALA A 106 -4.64 5.46 0.60
N TYR A 107 -4.58 4.35 -0.12
CA TYR A 107 -5.18 3.11 0.33
C TYR A 107 -4.30 2.44 1.38
N VAL A 108 -4.87 2.15 2.55
CA VAL A 108 -4.16 1.53 3.68
C VAL A 108 -4.87 0.25 4.10
N ALA A 109 -4.11 -0.74 4.56
CA ALA A 109 -4.66 -2.01 5.01
C ALA A 109 -5.61 -1.78 6.20
N THR A 110 -6.80 -2.39 6.18
CA THR A 110 -7.74 -2.32 7.30
C THR A 110 -7.77 -3.60 8.12
N GLN A 111 -7.79 -3.44 9.44
CA GLN A 111 -8.11 -4.52 10.39
C GLN A 111 -9.57 -4.48 10.85
N ALA A 112 -10.30 -3.38 10.65
CA ALA A 112 -11.64 -3.16 11.20
C ALA A 112 -12.65 -2.69 10.13
N ARG A 113 -13.94 -3.00 10.35
CA ARG A 113 -15.04 -2.51 9.50
C ARG A 113 -15.16 -1.00 9.64
N ILE A 114 -15.28 -0.33 8.50
CA ILE A 114 -15.37 1.13 8.43
C ILE A 114 -16.83 1.53 8.55
N THR A 115 -17.09 2.49 9.43
CA THR A 115 -18.43 3.00 9.77
C THR A 115 -18.78 4.31 9.05
N GLN A 116 -17.94 4.80 8.15
CA GLN A 116 -18.19 6.03 7.40
C GLN A 116 -18.31 5.76 5.90
N PRO A 117 -19.31 6.34 5.22
CA PRO A 117 -19.39 6.27 3.78
C PRO A 117 -18.25 7.12 3.21
N ALA A 118 -17.17 6.47 2.79
CA ALA A 118 -16.09 7.16 2.09
C ALA A 118 -16.55 7.46 0.65
N GLY A 119 -16.15 8.60 0.10
CA GLY A 119 -16.32 8.91 -1.33
C GLY A 119 -15.47 8.03 -2.26
N HIS A 120 -14.81 7.01 -1.73
CA HIS A 120 -13.95 6.07 -2.44
C HIS A 120 -14.33 4.64 -2.05
N PRO A 121 -14.45 3.71 -3.03
CA PRO A 121 -14.72 2.31 -2.75
C PRO A 121 -13.54 1.67 -2.01
N ASP A 122 -13.86 0.69 -1.17
CA ASP A 122 -12.86 -0.23 -0.61
C ASP A 122 -12.20 -1.03 -1.74
N ARG A 123 -10.99 -1.52 -1.46
CA ARG A 123 -10.21 -2.32 -2.40
C ARG A 123 -9.74 -3.60 -1.77
N ILE A 124 -9.44 -4.59 -2.61
CA ILE A 124 -8.81 -5.83 -2.21
C ILE A 124 -7.52 -5.97 -3.01
N LEU A 125 -6.40 -5.90 -2.30
CA LEU A 125 -5.09 -6.26 -2.84
C LEU A 125 -4.93 -7.77 -2.70
N VAL A 126 -4.78 -8.44 -3.84
CA VAL A 126 -4.46 -9.86 -3.94
C VAL A 126 -2.96 -9.99 -4.16
N LEU A 127 -2.29 -10.68 -3.26
CA LEU A 127 -0.85 -10.94 -3.32
C LEU A 127 -0.64 -12.44 -3.44
N PHE A 128 0.15 -12.87 -4.40
CA PHE A 128 0.62 -14.24 -4.51
C PHE A 128 2.13 -14.27 -4.38
N GLU A 129 2.64 -15.09 -3.46
CA GLU A 129 4.08 -15.28 -3.23
C GLU A 129 4.54 -16.65 -3.74
N GLY A 130 5.06 -16.66 -4.96
CA GLY A 130 5.75 -17.81 -5.55
C GLY A 130 7.26 -17.69 -5.35
N LEU A 131 7.98 -18.82 -5.38
CA LEU A 131 9.45 -18.81 -5.28
C LEU A 131 10.08 -17.98 -6.42
N ASP A 132 9.55 -18.13 -7.63
CA ASP A 132 10.04 -17.46 -8.85
C ASP A 132 8.94 -16.69 -9.60
N ASN A 133 7.72 -16.59 -9.05
CA ASN A 133 6.57 -16.01 -9.75
C ASN A 133 5.58 -15.34 -8.79
N SER A 134 6.04 -14.30 -8.10
CA SER A 134 5.15 -13.47 -7.29
C SER A 134 4.40 -12.48 -8.18
N TRP A 135 3.11 -12.28 -7.90
CA TRP A 135 2.28 -11.32 -8.60
C TRP A 135 1.29 -10.66 -7.65
N SER A 136 0.80 -9.50 -8.03
CA SER A 136 -0.22 -8.78 -7.29
C SER A 136 -1.18 -8.06 -8.21
N PHE A 137 -2.45 -7.99 -7.83
CA PHE A 137 -3.44 -7.13 -8.49
C PHE A 137 -4.44 -6.59 -7.47
N VAL A 138 -5.20 -5.58 -7.88
CA VAL A 138 -6.18 -4.91 -7.03
C VAL A 138 -7.57 -5.01 -7.66
N LEU A 139 -8.57 -5.30 -6.82
CA LEU A 139 -9.98 -5.28 -7.17
C LEU A 139 -10.67 -4.15 -6.40
N ASP A 140 -11.48 -3.34 -7.09
CA ASP A 140 -12.39 -2.39 -6.45
C ASP A 140 -13.65 -3.15 -5.95
N ARG A 141 -14.19 -2.75 -4.79
CA ARG A 141 -15.42 -3.31 -4.20
C ARG A 141 -16.58 -2.33 -4.24
#